data_AF-A0A2M9LHZ9-F1
#
_entry.id   AF-A0A2M9LHZ9-F1
#
_cell.length_a   1.000
_cell.length_b   1.000
_cell.length_c   1.000
_cell.angle_alpha   90.00
_cell.angle_beta   90.00
_cell.angle_gamma   90.00
#
_symmetry.space_group_name_H-M   'P 1'
#
loop_
_entity.id
_entity.type
_entity.pdbx_description
1 polymer ?
#
loop_
_entity_poly.entity_id
_entity_poly.type
_entity_poly.pdbx_seq_one_letter_code
_entity_poly.pdbx_strand_id
1 'polypeptide(L)'
;MSPPRWLPSRWRPPQLHTPSAGEPEPPPGPNGFWLTDPAFRARLHSATHTVLDLVENVMYDGMTLTEALSGVREEVPFMLGVPAEYGLLVEAEAAAQIVQAAGLTAGSPFGATIGEGLARIEQRPAEEQQRLVRAAARRYAITASPRPRTTPAAPPPSPSSGRSR
;
A
#
# COMPACT_ATOMS: atom_id res chain seq x y z
N MET A 1 20.66 19.27 8.03
CA MET A 1 19.27 19.25 7.49
C MET A 1 18.34 19.54 8.64
N SER A 2 17.45 20.52 8.51
CA SER A 2 16.47 20.84 9.54
C SER A 2 15.32 19.82 9.50
N PRO A 3 14.80 19.37 10.64
CA PRO A 3 13.61 18.51 10.65
C PRO A 3 12.41 19.29 10.10
N PRO A 4 11.47 18.61 9.44
CA PRO A 4 10.29 19.27 8.90
C PRO A 4 9.38 19.80 10.02
N ARG A 5 8.70 20.92 9.72
CA ARG A 5 7.97 21.77 10.69
C ARG A 5 6.73 21.15 11.32
N TRP A 6 6.32 19.95 10.91
CA TRP A 6 5.10 19.27 11.35
C TRP A 6 5.32 18.28 12.51
N LEU A 7 6.56 18.08 12.95
CA LEU A 7 6.86 17.29 14.15
C LEU A 7 6.31 18.00 15.41
N PRO A 8 5.45 17.36 16.22
CA PRO A 8 5.05 17.92 17.50
C PRO A 8 6.28 18.12 18.39
N SER A 9 6.41 19.26 19.10
CA SER A 9 7.58 19.60 19.93
C SER A 9 7.91 18.61 21.07
N ARG A 10 7.08 17.57 21.24
CA ARG A 10 7.26 16.47 22.20
C ARG A 10 7.79 15.20 21.55
N TRP A 11 7.84 15.13 20.22
CA TRP A 11 8.49 14.05 19.50
C TRP A 11 10.00 14.34 19.48
N ARG A 12 10.69 13.76 20.47
CA ARG A 12 12.14 13.65 20.44
C ARG A 12 12.45 12.52 19.46
N PRO A 13 13.22 12.76 18.38
CA PRO A 13 13.99 11.67 17.81
C PRO A 13 14.80 11.06 18.97
N PRO A 14 14.89 9.73 19.11
CA PRO A 14 15.77 9.13 20.10
C PRO A 14 17.17 9.74 19.88
N GLN A 15 17.63 10.48 20.89
CA GLN A 15 18.91 11.17 20.86
C GLN A 15 19.99 10.11 20.65
N LEU A 16 20.67 10.18 19.52
CA LEU A 16 21.85 9.37 19.21
C LEU A 16 22.98 9.78 20.15
N HIS A 17 23.00 9.20 21.34
CA HIS A 17 24.19 9.15 22.17
C HIS A 17 24.44 7.73 22.68
N THR A 18 25.49 7.13 22.11
CA THR A 18 26.35 6.07 22.67
C THR A 18 25.81 4.62 22.68
N PRO A 19 26.71 3.61 22.63
CA PRO A 19 26.88 2.70 21.49
C PRO A 19 26.23 1.33 21.68
N SER A 20 26.06 0.58 20.58
CA SER A 20 25.73 -0.86 20.53
C SER A 20 24.28 -1.28 20.79
N ALA A 21 23.49 -1.41 19.71
CA ALA A 21 22.61 -2.56 19.42
C ALA A 21 21.87 -2.33 18.08
N GLY A 22 22.33 -2.99 17.02
CA GLY A 22 21.64 -3.24 15.74
C GLY A 22 20.78 -2.11 15.16
N GLU A 23 21.36 -1.34 14.23
CA GLU A 23 20.54 -0.64 13.23
C GLU A 23 19.63 -1.69 12.56
N PRO A 24 18.30 -1.45 12.46
CA PRO A 24 17.41 -2.41 11.82
C PRO A 24 17.92 -2.64 10.40
N GLU A 25 18.20 -3.91 10.08
CA GLU A 25 18.69 -4.28 8.77
C GLU A 25 17.70 -3.74 7.72
N PRO A 26 18.18 -3.09 6.64
CA PRO A 26 17.30 -2.58 5.62
C PRO A 26 16.41 -3.73 5.10
N PRO A 27 15.13 -3.45 4.82
CA PRO A 27 14.23 -4.49 4.37
C PRO A 27 14.78 -5.17 3.12
N PRO A 28 14.64 -6.50 2.99
CA PRO A 28 15.21 -7.22 1.87
C PRO A 28 14.57 -6.75 0.56
N GLY A 29 15.42 -6.56 -0.46
CA GLY A 29 14.99 -6.34 -1.83
C GLY A 29 14.31 -7.55 -2.47
N PRO A 30 13.90 -7.43 -3.74
CA PRO A 30 13.36 -8.55 -4.50
C PRO A 30 14.45 -9.57 -4.83
N ASN A 31 14.08 -10.84 -4.89
CA ASN A 31 14.89 -11.92 -5.44
C ASN A 31 14.82 -11.88 -6.97
N GLY A 32 15.61 -10.99 -7.58
CA GLY A 32 15.63 -10.77 -9.03
C GLY A 32 14.65 -9.67 -9.46
N PHE A 33 13.96 -9.86 -10.59
CA PHE A 33 13.01 -8.85 -11.08
C PHE A 33 11.78 -8.81 -10.17
N TRP A 34 11.50 -7.64 -9.60
CA TRP A 34 10.46 -7.44 -8.59
C TRP A 34 9.08 -7.94 -9.01
N LEU A 35 8.73 -7.85 -10.29
CA LEU A 35 7.43 -8.29 -10.81
C LEU A 35 7.26 -9.82 -10.78
N THR A 36 8.39 -10.55 -10.75
CA THR A 36 8.43 -12.02 -10.69
C THR A 36 8.65 -12.56 -9.27
N ASP A 37 9.02 -11.73 -8.30
CA ASP A 37 9.13 -12.14 -6.90
C ASP A 37 7.75 -12.04 -6.20
N PRO A 38 7.09 -13.18 -5.91
CA PRO A 38 5.76 -13.16 -5.28
C PRO A 38 5.79 -12.62 -3.84
N ALA A 39 6.87 -12.86 -3.10
CA ALA A 39 7.00 -12.38 -1.73
C ALA A 39 7.22 -10.86 -1.70
N PHE A 40 8.02 -10.34 -2.63
CA PHE A 40 8.21 -8.90 -2.78
C PHE A 40 6.91 -8.20 -3.20
N ARG A 41 6.17 -8.78 -4.15
CA ARG A 41 4.85 -8.26 -4.56
C ARG A 41 3.85 -8.24 -3.43
N ALA A 42 3.83 -9.27 -2.56
CA ALA A 42 2.99 -9.27 -1.37
C ALA A 42 3.35 -8.12 -0.42
N ARG A 43 4.65 -7.81 -0.25
CA ARG A 43 5.09 -6.66 0.55
C ARG A 43 4.69 -5.33 -0.08
N LEU A 44 4.91 -5.14 -1.39
CA LEU A 44 4.43 -3.94 -2.10
C LEU A 44 2.92 -3.75 -1.96
N HIS A 45 2.18 -4.85 -2.06
CA HIS A 45 0.73 -4.84 -1.92
C HIS A 45 0.32 -4.43 -0.50
N SER A 46 0.88 -5.06 0.54
CA SER A 46 0.62 -4.67 1.94
C SER A 46 1.02 -3.22 2.20
N ALA A 47 2.16 -2.78 1.67
CA ALA A 47 2.63 -1.40 1.79
C ALA A 47 1.60 -0.43 1.18
N THR A 48 1.09 -0.73 -0.02
CA THR A 48 0.09 0.12 -0.69
C THR A 48 -1.19 0.23 0.13
N HIS A 49 -1.66 -0.89 0.69
CA HIS A 49 -2.83 -0.87 1.57
C HIS A 49 -2.59 0.01 2.80
N THR A 50 -1.45 -0.13 3.45
CA THR A 50 -1.09 0.71 4.60
C THR A 50 -0.95 2.18 4.22
N VAL A 51 -0.40 2.52 3.05
CA VAL A 51 -0.35 3.91 2.56
C VAL A 51 -1.75 4.48 2.40
N LEU A 52 -2.70 3.73 1.83
CA LEU A 52 -4.09 4.19 1.72
C LEU A 52 -4.72 4.47 3.08
N ASP A 53 -4.48 3.61 4.07
CA ASP A 53 -4.96 3.81 5.45
C ASP A 53 -4.29 5.03 6.12
N LEU A 54 -2.99 5.25 5.89
CA LEU A 54 -2.26 6.38 6.47
C LEU A 54 -2.65 7.72 5.85
N VAL A 55 -2.80 7.78 4.52
CA VAL A 55 -3.24 8.97 3.79
C VAL A 55 -4.60 9.45 4.33
N GLU A 56 -5.54 8.54 4.59
CA GLU A 56 -6.83 8.89 5.20
C GLU A 56 -6.66 9.61 6.54
N ASN A 57 -5.71 9.16 7.37
CA ASN A 57 -5.49 9.71 8.70
C ASN A 57 -4.77 11.07 8.68
N VAL A 58 -3.78 11.26 7.79
CA VAL A 58 -2.99 12.52 7.75
C VAL A 58 -3.72 13.66 7.04
N MET A 59 -4.71 13.37 6.18
CA MET A 59 -5.54 14.41 5.56
C MET A 59 -6.38 15.21 6.58
N TYR A 60 -6.51 14.75 7.83
CA TYR A 60 -7.13 15.53 8.90
C TYR A 60 -6.29 16.74 9.35
N ASP A 61 -4.98 16.75 9.07
CA ASP A 61 -4.05 17.80 9.51
C ASP A 61 -3.95 18.98 8.52
N GLY A 62 -4.94 19.14 7.62
CA GLY A 62 -4.99 20.22 6.64
C GLY A 62 -4.04 20.04 5.45
N MET A 63 -3.43 18.87 5.30
CA MET A 63 -2.60 18.51 4.14
C MET A 63 -3.45 18.21 2.90
N THR A 64 -2.91 18.57 1.73
CA THR A 64 -3.47 18.12 0.45
C THR A 64 -3.25 16.62 0.24
N LEU A 65 -4.03 16.02 -0.64
CA LEU A 65 -3.93 14.60 -0.97
C LEU A 65 -2.53 14.22 -1.49
N THR A 66 -1.96 15.06 -2.36
CA THR A 66 -0.63 14.83 -2.94
C THR A 66 0.47 14.99 -1.89
N GLU A 67 0.39 15.98 -1.01
CA GLU A 67 1.32 16.12 0.12
C GLU A 67 1.26 14.91 1.05
N ALA A 68 0.05 14.41 1.36
CA ALA A 68 -0.15 13.22 2.17
C ALA A 68 0.50 11.97 1.52
N LEU A 69 0.29 11.76 0.22
CA LEU A 69 0.89 10.64 -0.53
C LEU A 69 2.42 10.70 -0.54
N SER A 70 2.97 11.86 -0.88
CA SER A 70 4.43 12.05 -0.94
C SER A 70 5.08 12.00 0.45
N GLY A 71 4.41 12.49 1.50
CA GLY A 71 4.91 12.42 2.87
C GLY A 71 4.95 10.99 3.41
N VAL A 72 3.87 10.21 3.19
CA VAL A 72 3.83 8.80 3.63
C VAL A 72 4.88 7.96 2.90
N ARG A 73 5.24 8.28 1.65
CA ARG A 73 6.32 7.60 0.91
C ARG A 73 7.66 7.64 1.66
N GLU A 74 7.99 8.76 2.30
CA GLU A 74 9.27 8.92 2.99
C GLU A 74 9.41 7.97 4.20
N GLU A 75 8.28 7.50 4.73
CA GLU A 75 8.20 6.60 5.89
C GLU A 75 8.06 5.11 5.50
N VAL A 76 7.85 4.81 4.20
CA VAL A 76 7.71 3.44 3.65
C VAL A 76 8.81 2.47 4.09
N PRO A 77 10.12 2.85 4.09
CA PRO A 77 11.20 1.92 4.44
C PRO A 77 11.10 1.42 5.88
N PHE A 78 10.72 2.29 6.79
CA PHE A 78 10.69 2.01 8.23
C PHE A 78 9.41 1.28 8.65
N MET A 79 8.29 1.50 7.96
CA MET A 79 7.00 0.95 8.37
C MET A 79 6.59 -0.31 7.58
N LEU A 80 7.01 -0.46 6.33
CA LEU A 80 6.31 -1.34 5.38
C LEU A 80 7.16 -2.50 4.84
N GLY A 81 8.41 -2.64 5.29
CA GLY A 81 9.28 -3.75 4.89
C GLY A 81 9.63 -3.76 3.40
N VAL A 82 9.62 -2.58 2.78
CA VAL A 82 9.93 -2.35 1.35
C VAL A 82 11.13 -1.40 1.25
N PRO A 83 12.16 -1.71 0.45
CA PRO A 83 13.29 -0.78 0.26
C PRO A 83 12.84 0.57 -0.31
N ALA A 84 13.53 1.64 0.08
CA ALA A 84 13.13 3.02 -0.19
C ALA A 84 12.95 3.33 -1.69
N GLU A 85 13.77 2.74 -2.54
CA GLU A 85 13.71 2.91 -3.99
C GLU A 85 12.39 2.40 -4.60
N TYR A 86 11.67 1.52 -3.91
CA TYR A 86 10.36 1.01 -4.34
C TYR A 86 9.18 1.75 -3.70
N GLY A 87 9.42 2.72 -2.82
CA GLY A 87 8.36 3.56 -2.24
C GLY A 87 7.55 4.31 -3.30
N LEU A 88 8.19 4.68 -4.43
CA LEU A 88 7.52 5.25 -5.59
C LEU A 88 6.51 4.29 -6.24
N LEU A 89 6.76 2.97 -6.21
CA LEU A 89 5.79 2.00 -6.72
C LEU A 89 4.54 1.96 -5.83
N VAL A 90 4.74 2.04 -4.52
CA VAL A 90 3.67 2.05 -3.51
C VAL A 90 2.82 3.32 -3.64
N GLU A 91 3.47 4.49 -3.75
CA GLU A 91 2.80 5.77 -3.96
C GLU A 91 1.99 5.78 -5.27
N ALA A 92 2.59 5.35 -6.38
CA ALA A 92 1.95 5.33 -7.69
C ALA A 92 0.72 4.41 -7.72
N GLU A 93 0.82 3.22 -7.11
CA GLU A 93 -0.32 2.30 -7.00
C GLU A 93 -1.42 2.90 -6.12
N ALA A 94 -1.09 3.47 -4.95
CA ALA A 94 -2.07 4.12 -4.08
C ALA A 94 -2.81 5.26 -4.80
N ALA A 95 -2.07 6.11 -5.51
CA ALA A 95 -2.62 7.19 -6.33
C ALA A 95 -3.57 6.64 -7.41
N ALA A 96 -3.19 5.56 -8.11
CA ALA A 96 -4.04 4.92 -9.09
C ALA A 96 -5.34 4.38 -8.50
N GLN A 97 -5.30 3.78 -7.32
CA GLN A 97 -6.51 3.30 -6.63
C GLN A 97 -7.46 4.43 -6.24
N ILE A 98 -6.92 5.57 -5.77
CA ILE A 98 -7.70 6.76 -5.42
C ILE A 98 -8.36 7.38 -6.66
N VAL A 99 -7.61 7.51 -7.75
CA VAL A 99 -8.13 8.00 -9.04
C VAL A 99 -9.26 7.09 -9.55
N GLN A 100 -9.09 5.76 -9.48
CA GLN A 100 -10.14 4.81 -9.84
C GLN A 100 -11.36 4.85 -8.90
N ALA A 101 -11.15 5.15 -7.62
CA ALA A 101 -12.24 5.34 -6.66
C ALA A 101 -13.10 6.57 -7.01
N ALA A 102 -12.49 7.60 -7.61
CA ALA A 102 -13.19 8.78 -8.12
C ALA A 102 -13.92 8.55 -9.46
N GLY A 103 -13.89 7.33 -9.99
CA GLY A 103 -14.46 7.01 -11.31
C GLY A 103 -13.65 7.55 -12.48
N LEU A 104 -12.40 7.96 -12.23
CA LEU A 104 -11.50 8.47 -13.26
C LEU A 104 -10.64 7.34 -13.84
N THR A 105 -10.22 7.51 -15.10
CA THR A 105 -9.34 6.55 -15.76
C THR A 105 -7.92 6.73 -15.24
N ALA A 106 -7.42 5.73 -14.51
CA ALA A 106 -6.06 5.77 -13.96
C ALA A 106 -4.98 5.47 -15.01
N GLY A 107 -5.25 4.63 -16.02
CA GLY A 107 -4.25 4.25 -17.02
C GLY A 107 -3.03 3.58 -16.38
N SER A 108 -1.82 3.98 -16.80
CA SER A 108 -0.58 3.55 -16.15
C SER A 108 -0.38 4.27 -14.81
N PRO A 109 0.05 3.60 -13.72
CA PRO A 109 0.35 4.25 -12.42
C PRO A 109 1.40 5.37 -12.49
N PHE A 110 2.25 5.37 -13.52
CA PHE A 110 3.24 6.42 -13.79
C PHE A 110 2.84 7.37 -14.92
N GLY A 111 1.59 7.29 -15.38
CA GLY A 111 1.06 8.10 -16.47
C GLY A 111 0.58 9.47 -16.02
N ALA A 112 0.53 10.43 -16.95
CA ALA A 112 0.00 11.77 -16.71
C ALA A 112 -1.46 11.76 -16.22
N THR A 113 -2.24 10.74 -16.60
CA THR A 113 -3.62 10.52 -16.16
C THR A 113 -3.78 10.45 -14.64
N ILE A 114 -2.77 9.94 -13.94
CA ILE A 114 -2.76 9.90 -12.47
C ILE A 114 -2.63 11.30 -11.90
N GLY A 115 -1.64 12.07 -12.34
CA GLY A 115 -1.43 13.44 -11.87
C GLY A 115 -2.64 14.34 -12.15
N GLU A 116 -3.20 14.27 -13.36
CA GLU A 116 -4.43 14.99 -13.70
C GLU A 116 -5.62 14.54 -12.85
N GLY A 117 -5.73 13.23 -12.58
CA GLY A 117 -6.77 12.66 -11.74
C GLY A 117 -6.70 13.17 -10.30
N LEU A 118 -5.51 13.15 -9.71
CA LEU A 118 -5.28 13.68 -8.36
C LEU A 118 -5.58 15.18 -8.29
N ALA A 119 -5.10 15.97 -9.25
CA ALA A 119 -5.39 17.40 -9.31
C ALA A 119 -6.89 17.70 -9.37
N ARG A 120 -7.69 16.87 -10.07
CA ARG A 120 -9.16 16.99 -10.08
C ARG A 120 -9.81 16.58 -8.77
N ILE A 121 -9.24 15.62 -8.04
CA ILE A 121 -9.74 15.19 -6.73
C ILE A 121 -9.45 16.27 -5.68
N GLU A 122 -8.27 16.89 -5.72
CA GLU A 122 -7.88 17.95 -4.76
C GLU A 122 -8.75 19.20 -4.84
N GLN A 123 -9.44 19.44 -5.95
CA GLN A 123 -10.41 20.54 -6.09
C GLN A 123 -11.74 20.27 -5.36
N ARG A 124 -11.95 19.05 -4.84
CA ARG A 124 -13.16 18.66 -4.11
C ARG A 124 -13.05 19.02 -2.63
N PRO A 125 -14.18 19.13 -1.90
CA PRO A 125 -14.14 19.27 -0.44
C PRO A 125 -13.33 18.15 0.22
N ALA A 126 -12.63 18.47 1.31
CA ALA A 126 -11.74 17.54 2.00
C ALA A 126 -12.46 16.24 2.42
N GLU A 127 -13.72 16.34 2.87
CA GLU A 127 -14.54 15.19 3.24
C GLU A 127 -14.79 14.26 2.06
N GLU A 128 -14.93 14.82 0.85
CA GLU A 128 -15.07 14.03 -0.36
C GLU A 128 -13.77 13.33 -0.74
N GLN A 129 -12.64 14.03 -0.65
CA GLN A 129 -11.32 13.43 -0.87
C GLN A 129 -11.08 12.26 0.10
N GLN A 130 -11.36 12.44 1.39
CA GLN A 130 -11.26 11.38 2.41
C GLN A 130 -12.16 10.19 2.10
N ARG A 131 -13.42 10.43 1.67
CA ARG A 131 -14.32 9.34 1.25
C ARG A 131 -13.75 8.54 0.08
N LEU A 132 -13.08 9.21 -0.87
CA LEU A 132 -12.45 8.55 -2.01
C LEU A 132 -11.25 7.70 -1.58
N VAL A 133 -10.39 8.21 -0.69
CA VAL A 133 -9.27 7.44 -0.13
C VAL A 133 -9.79 6.21 0.62
N ARG A 134 -10.80 6.37 1.47
CA ARG A 134 -11.45 5.25 2.19
C ARG A 134 -12.07 4.23 1.23
N ALA A 135 -12.70 4.70 0.15
CA ALA A 135 -13.26 3.82 -0.88
C ALA A 135 -12.16 3.06 -1.63
N ALA A 136 -11.02 3.71 -1.91
CA ALA A 136 -9.85 3.08 -2.51
C ALA A 136 -9.26 1.99 -1.61
N ALA A 137 -9.02 2.30 -0.32
CA ALA A 137 -8.53 1.33 0.67
C ALA A 137 -9.43 0.07 0.72
N ARG A 138 -10.75 0.27 0.86
CA ARG A 138 -11.73 -0.83 0.88
C ARG A 138 -11.73 -1.66 -0.40
N ARG A 139 -11.70 -1.01 -1.56
CA ARG A 139 -11.66 -1.71 -2.85
C ARG A 139 -10.38 -2.53 -2.98
N TYR A 140 -9.25 -1.93 -2.61
CA TYR A 140 -7.94 -2.57 -2.69
C TYR A 140 -7.85 -3.80 -1.80
N ALA A 141 -8.40 -3.74 -0.58
CA ALA A 141 -8.50 -4.88 0.34
C ALA A 141 -9.35 -6.05 -0.21
N ILE A 142 -10.40 -5.74 -0.98
CA ILE A 142 -11.27 -6.77 -1.59
C ILE A 142 -10.53 -7.48 -2.73
N THR A 143 -9.85 -6.72 -3.58
CA THR A 143 -9.06 -7.28 -4.69
C THR A 143 -7.79 -8.01 -4.24
N ALA A 144 -7.31 -7.69 -3.04
CA ALA A 144 -6.14 -8.27 -2.41
C ALA A 144 -6.30 -9.73 -2.03
N SER A 145 -7.50 -10.15 -1.63
CA SER A 145 -7.72 -11.44 -0.98
C SER A 145 -7.56 -12.57 -2.01
N PRO A 146 -6.43 -13.31 -2.02
CA PRO A 146 -6.32 -14.52 -2.80
C PRO A 146 -7.02 -15.56 -1.95
N ARG A 147 -8.35 -15.66 -2.07
CA ARG A 147 -9.06 -16.78 -1.47
C ARG A 147 -8.37 -18.05 -1.98
N PRO A 148 -7.75 -18.89 -1.14
CA PRO A 148 -7.23 -20.16 -1.60
C PRO A 148 -8.42 -20.87 -2.24
N ARG A 149 -8.32 -21.17 -3.54
CA ARG A 149 -9.27 -22.05 -4.18
C ARG A 149 -9.06 -23.40 -3.51
N THR A 150 -9.87 -23.69 -2.51
CA THR A 150 -10.11 -25.06 -2.07
C THR A 150 -10.67 -25.78 -3.28
N THR A 151 -9.80 -26.46 -4.02
CA THR A 151 -10.20 -27.49 -4.97
C THR A 151 -11.16 -28.42 -4.24
N PRO A 152 -12.39 -28.63 -4.75
CA PRO A 152 -13.27 -29.64 -4.20
C PRO A 152 -12.51 -30.96 -4.18
N ALA A 153 -12.33 -31.54 -2.99
CA ALA A 153 -11.77 -32.87 -2.86
C ALA A 153 -12.63 -33.82 -3.69
N ALA A 154 -12.00 -34.50 -4.66
CA ALA A 154 -12.67 -35.53 -5.44
C ALA A 154 -13.26 -36.58 -4.47
N PRO A 155 -14.52 -37.00 -4.66
CA PRO A 155 -15.12 -38.02 -3.82
C PRO A 155 -14.28 -39.32 -3.94
N PRO A 156 -14.06 -40.04 -2.83
CA PRO A 156 -13.31 -41.29 -2.88
C PRO A 156 -14.03 -42.31 -3.79
N PRO A 157 -13.27 -43.15 -4.53
CA PRO A 157 -13.86 -44.19 -5.36
C PRO A 157 -14.67 -45.15 -4.49
N SER A 158 -15.95 -45.35 -4.85
CA SER A 158 -16.83 -46.29 -4.15
C SER A 158 -16.34 -47.73 -4.34
N PRO A 159 -16.32 -48.57 -3.29
CA PRO A 159 -16.00 -49.98 -3.45
C PRO A 159 -17.09 -50.66 -4.28
N SER A 160 -16.68 -51.28 -5.39
CA SER A 160 -17.53 -52.14 -6.20
C SER A 160 -18.09 -53.27 -5.34
N SER A 161 -19.41 -53.36 -5.20
CA SER A 161 -20.06 -54.53 -4.61
C SER A 161 -19.80 -55.76 -5.50
N GLY A 162 -18.82 -56.56 -5.08
CA GLY A 162 -18.57 -57.89 -5.62
C GLY A 162 -19.82 -58.76 -5.45
N ARG A 163 -20.35 -59.19 -6.59
CA ARG A 163 -21.50 -60.08 -6.73
C ARG A 163 -21.11 -61.48 -6.24
N SER A 164 -21.62 -61.89 -5.07
CA SER A 164 -21.54 -63.28 -4.63
C SER A 164 -22.32 -64.18 -5.58
N ARG A 165 -21.74 -65.34 -5.90
CA ARG A 165 -22.37 -66.44 -6.65
C ARG A 165 -22.40 -67.68 -5.76
#